data_AF-A0A9D0CXP4-F1
#
_entry.id   AF-A0A9D0CXP4-F1
#
_cell.length_a   1.000
_cell.length_b   1.000
_cell.length_c   1.000
_cell.angle_alpha   90.00
_cell.angle_beta   90.00
_cell.angle_gamma   90.00
#
_symmetry.space_group_name_H-M   'P 1'
#
loop_
_entity.id
_entity.type
_entity.pdbx_description
1 polymer ?
#
loop_
_entity_poly.entity_id
_entity_poly.type
_entity_poly.pdbx_seq_one_letter_code
_entity_poly.pdbx_strand_id
1 'polypeptide(L)'
;MSEYQYYEFIAIDKPLTPKQIAELRAYSSRADITPGSFVNEYHWGDLRGDPAEWMRRYFDAHVYVANWCTCVLCLRLPKSVFNAAIFHDFKTETTFSVKQTRTHWQLEWALEESDNYERFAVEDGQGWMGRLAPLRDELLRGDLRPLYLGWLAGVSAGEVNEEAAEPQPPLGLSRLTAAQRSLAEFLEVDVDLLAAAGLADPPGSRHDSEGDVELDSWIAALPVADKNAVLGLLLTGHAQQAERKLKLRYLAWQRKQPPVAKPSMRR
;
A
#
# COMPACT_ATOMS: atom_id res chain seq x y z
N MET A 1 27.10 13.68 -9.52
CA MET A 1 26.74 13.81 -8.09
C MET A 1 27.40 12.66 -7.35
N SER A 2 27.80 12.85 -6.08
CA SER A 2 28.24 11.74 -5.23
C SER A 2 27.05 10.84 -4.91
N GLU A 3 27.27 9.53 -4.83
CA GLU A 3 26.26 8.55 -4.43
C GLU A 3 25.63 8.94 -3.07
N TYR A 4 24.30 8.85 -2.99
CA TYR A 4 23.55 9.06 -1.76
C TYR A 4 22.42 8.03 -1.65
N GLN A 5 22.32 7.39 -0.48
CA GLN A 5 21.29 6.42 -0.17
C GLN A 5 20.76 6.62 1.26
N TYR A 6 19.44 6.58 1.40
CA TYR A 6 18.71 6.70 2.66
C TYR A 6 17.98 5.41 2.98
N TYR A 7 18.16 4.88 4.19
CA TYR A 7 17.44 3.72 4.70
C TYR A 7 16.74 4.06 6.00
N GLU A 8 15.44 3.83 6.06
CA GLU A 8 14.64 3.92 7.27
C GLU A 8 13.81 2.66 7.45
N PHE A 9 13.82 2.12 8.66
CA PHE A 9 13.00 0.99 9.08
C PHE A 9 12.29 1.33 10.38
N ILE A 10 11.02 0.94 10.51
CA ILE A 10 10.25 1.16 11.74
C ILE A 10 9.59 -0.13 12.24
N ALA A 11 9.60 -0.30 13.55
CA ALA A 11 8.94 -1.38 14.27
C ALA A 11 7.68 -0.82 14.93
N ILE A 12 6.51 -1.21 14.42
CA ILE A 12 5.20 -0.67 14.80
C ILE A 12 4.54 -1.59 15.83
N ASP A 13 4.54 -2.90 15.56
CA ASP A 13 3.77 -3.86 16.37
C ASP A 13 4.49 -4.19 17.67
N LYS A 14 5.83 -4.27 17.64
CA LYS A 14 6.67 -4.61 18.79
C LYS A 14 7.99 -3.87 18.74
N PRO A 15 8.42 -3.24 19.85
CA PRO A 15 9.74 -2.63 19.90
C PRO A 15 10.84 -3.70 19.78
N LEU A 16 11.97 -3.30 19.19
CA LEU A 16 13.19 -4.10 19.14
C LEU A 16 13.70 -4.37 20.55
N THR A 17 14.09 -5.62 20.78
CA THR A 17 14.77 -6.02 22.02
C THR A 17 16.22 -5.52 22.03
N PRO A 18 16.85 -5.38 23.21
CA PRO A 18 18.26 -5.01 23.29
C PRO A 18 19.20 -5.92 22.48
N LYS A 19 18.88 -7.22 22.41
CA LYS A 19 19.62 -8.19 21.59
C LYS A 19 19.51 -7.88 20.10
N GLN A 20 18.31 -7.60 19.61
CA GLN A 20 18.08 -7.23 18.20
C GLN A 20 18.76 -5.91 17.84
N ILE A 21 18.73 -4.92 18.72
CA ILE A 21 19.45 -3.65 18.53
C ILE A 21 20.96 -3.90 18.41
N ALA A 22 21.54 -4.75 19.27
CA ALA A 22 22.95 -5.11 19.20
C ALA A 22 23.29 -5.87 17.90
N GLU A 23 22.42 -6.77 17.43
CA GLU A 23 22.57 -7.46 16.14
C GLU A 23 22.59 -6.46 14.97
N LEU A 24 21.64 -5.51 14.93
CA LEU A 24 21.59 -4.47 13.88
C LEU A 24 22.80 -3.53 13.92
N ARG A 25 23.27 -3.17 15.12
CA ARG A 25 24.46 -2.32 15.32
C ARG A 25 25.74 -2.96 14.74
N ALA A 26 25.79 -4.28 14.65
CA ALA A 26 26.91 -4.98 14.02
C ALA A 26 26.95 -4.80 12.48
N TYR A 27 25.80 -4.50 11.85
CA TYR A 27 25.73 -4.22 10.41
C TYR A 27 26.06 -2.77 10.08
N SER A 28 25.63 -1.82 10.92
CA SER A 28 25.96 -0.40 10.76
C SER A 28 26.28 0.25 12.10
N SER A 29 27.54 0.68 12.24
CA SER A 29 28.00 1.43 13.41
C SER A 29 27.55 2.89 13.41
N ARG A 30 27.17 3.43 12.26
CA ARG A 30 26.77 4.84 12.08
C ARG A 30 25.26 5.06 12.09
N ALA A 31 24.47 3.99 11.95
CA ALA A 31 23.02 4.08 11.97
C ALA A 31 22.50 4.63 13.31
N ASP A 32 21.42 5.40 13.28
CA ASP A 32 20.63 5.70 14.46
C ASP A 32 19.64 4.55 14.70
N ILE A 33 19.76 3.88 15.84
CA ILE A 33 18.93 2.71 16.17
C ILE A 33 18.29 2.92 17.53
N THR A 34 16.97 2.86 17.53
CA THR A 34 16.10 2.96 18.71
C THR A 34 15.29 1.68 18.84
N PRO A 35 14.53 1.47 19.94
CA PRO A 35 13.58 0.36 20.00
C PRO A 35 12.51 0.42 18.90
N GLY A 36 12.22 1.59 18.34
CA GLY A 36 11.18 1.76 17.32
C GLY A 36 11.70 1.89 15.88
N SER A 37 13.00 2.09 15.67
CA SER A 37 13.52 2.43 14.35
C SER A 37 14.99 2.09 14.14
N PHE A 38 15.36 1.98 12.86
CA PHE A 38 16.73 2.02 12.36
C PHE A 38 16.76 3.03 11.22
N VAL A 39 17.67 4.00 11.28
CA VAL A 39 17.87 5.00 10.22
C VAL A 39 19.35 5.04 9.88
N ASN A 40 19.70 5.04 8.59
CA ASN A 40 21.07 5.27 8.17
C ASN A 40 21.15 5.88 6.79
N GLU A 41 22.23 6.63 6.58
CA GLU A 41 22.54 7.29 5.32
C GLU A 41 23.92 6.85 4.84
N TYR A 42 24.06 6.67 3.52
CA TYR A 42 25.32 6.28 2.89
C TYR A 42 25.67 7.28 1.80
N HIS A 43 26.94 7.70 1.79
CA HIS A 43 27.54 8.52 0.74
C HIS A 43 28.57 7.74 -0.10
N TRP A 44 28.79 6.46 0.25
CA TRP A 44 29.65 5.50 -0.43
C TRP A 44 29.31 4.09 0.06
N GLY A 45 29.16 3.15 -0.87
CA GLY A 45 28.78 1.78 -0.56
C GLY A 45 27.33 1.65 -0.09
N ASP A 46 26.99 0.49 0.46
CA ASP A 46 25.60 0.07 0.68
C ASP A 46 25.40 -0.53 2.10
N LEU A 47 24.14 -0.66 2.51
CA LEU A 47 23.72 -1.44 3.64
C LEU A 47 24.25 -2.87 3.53
N ARG A 48 24.98 -3.31 4.57
CA ARG A 48 25.55 -4.68 4.63
C ARG A 48 24.51 -5.77 4.94
N GLY A 49 23.31 -5.39 5.35
CA GLY A 49 22.20 -6.28 5.66
C GLY A 49 21.23 -6.41 4.48
N ASP A 50 20.38 -7.44 4.53
CA ASP A 50 19.30 -7.63 3.56
C ASP A 50 18.00 -6.99 4.09
N PRO A 51 17.46 -5.93 3.44
CA PRO A 51 16.22 -5.29 3.85
C PRO A 51 15.02 -6.26 3.94
N ALA A 52 14.91 -7.24 3.03
CA ALA A 52 13.81 -8.19 3.04
C ALA A 52 13.89 -9.14 4.25
N GLU A 53 15.10 -9.51 4.66
CA GLU A 53 15.37 -10.31 5.85
C GLU A 53 15.06 -9.53 7.13
N TRP A 54 15.43 -8.26 7.18
CA TRP A 54 15.15 -7.36 8.30
C TRP A 54 13.66 -7.09 8.46
N MET A 55 12.96 -6.84 7.35
CA MET A 55 11.50 -6.77 7.31
C MET A 55 10.85 -8.07 7.77
N ARG A 56 11.47 -9.23 7.53
CA ARG A 56 10.93 -10.51 8.00
C ARG A 56 11.07 -10.68 9.50
N ARG A 57 12.16 -10.18 10.10
CA ARG A 57 12.54 -10.47 11.49
C ARG A 57 12.19 -9.40 12.49
N TYR A 58 12.28 -8.14 12.09
CA TYR A 58 12.40 -7.02 13.03
C TYR A 58 11.38 -5.92 12.79
N PHE A 59 11.14 -5.57 11.52
CA PHE A 59 10.45 -4.33 11.18
C PHE A 59 9.09 -4.56 10.52
N ASP A 60 8.28 -3.50 10.54
CA ASP A 60 6.92 -3.47 10.00
C ASP A 60 6.78 -2.61 8.75
N ALA A 61 7.65 -1.60 8.61
CA ALA A 61 7.76 -0.80 7.41
C ALA A 61 9.22 -0.42 7.14
N HIS A 62 9.55 -0.25 5.86
CA HIS A 62 10.84 0.18 5.37
C HIS A 62 10.67 1.16 4.23
N VAL A 63 11.46 2.23 4.24
CA VAL A 63 11.65 3.16 3.12
C VAL A 63 13.12 3.17 2.74
N TYR A 64 13.37 3.10 1.43
CA TYR A 64 14.65 3.32 0.82
C TYR A 64 14.53 4.37 -0.28
N VAL A 65 15.52 5.25 -0.38
CA VAL A 65 15.62 6.27 -1.42
C VAL A 65 17.09 6.41 -1.82
N ALA A 66 17.35 6.57 -3.11
CA ALA A 66 18.66 6.92 -3.63
C ALA A 66 18.60 8.09 -4.60
N ASN A 67 19.71 8.82 -4.72
CA ASN A 67 19.77 10.01 -5.58
C ASN A 67 19.88 9.73 -7.08
N TRP A 68 19.82 8.46 -7.50
CA TRP A 68 19.57 8.03 -8.87
C TRP A 68 18.10 7.61 -9.08
N CYS A 69 17.20 8.21 -8.30
CA CYS A 69 15.75 8.07 -8.39
C CYS A 69 15.14 6.75 -7.89
N THR A 70 15.95 5.74 -7.54
CA THR A 70 15.39 4.53 -6.96
C THR A 70 14.72 4.83 -5.62
N CYS A 71 13.48 4.39 -5.45
CA CYS A 71 12.80 4.44 -4.17
C CYS A 71 11.96 3.18 -3.91
N VAL A 72 11.94 2.72 -2.67
CA VAL A 72 11.24 1.50 -2.26
C VAL A 72 10.47 1.75 -0.97
N LEU A 73 9.21 1.33 -0.95
CA LEU A 73 8.40 1.19 0.25
C LEU A 73 8.13 -0.31 0.45
N CYS A 74 8.45 -0.84 1.63
CA CYS A 74 8.04 -2.19 2.01
C CYS A 74 7.17 -2.15 3.26
N LEU A 75 6.02 -2.82 3.24
CA LEU A 75 5.10 -2.94 4.38
C LEU A 75 4.86 -4.41 4.73
N ARG A 76 4.94 -4.72 6.02
CA ARG A 76 4.66 -6.05 6.58
C ARG A 76 3.24 -6.11 7.16
N LEU A 77 2.45 -7.07 6.70
CA LEU A 77 1.10 -7.31 7.20
C LEU A 77 0.96 -8.73 7.76
N PRO A 78 0.19 -8.95 8.85
CA PRO A 78 -0.13 -10.30 9.29
C PRO A 78 -0.79 -11.13 8.19
N LYS A 79 -0.43 -12.43 8.10
CA LYS A 79 -0.95 -13.31 7.04
C LYS A 79 -2.48 -13.46 7.06
N SER A 80 -3.10 -13.26 8.23
CA SER A 80 -4.56 -13.33 8.42
C SER A 80 -5.34 -12.17 7.79
N VAL A 81 -4.65 -11.12 7.30
CA VAL A 81 -5.30 -9.93 6.76
C VAL A 81 -5.91 -10.20 5.39
N PHE A 82 -5.17 -10.87 4.51
CA PHE A 82 -5.55 -11.15 3.12
C PHE A 82 -5.29 -12.61 2.73
N ASN A 83 -6.09 -13.10 1.78
CA ASN A 83 -5.78 -14.33 1.05
C ASN A 83 -4.85 -14.01 -0.13
N ALA A 84 -4.14 -15.01 -0.65
CA ALA A 84 -3.20 -14.81 -1.76
C ALA A 84 -3.90 -14.28 -3.03
N ALA A 85 -5.16 -14.67 -3.24
CA ALA A 85 -5.94 -14.31 -4.43
C ALA A 85 -6.21 -12.81 -4.53
N ILE A 86 -6.24 -12.07 -3.42
CA ILE A 86 -6.40 -10.60 -3.45
C ILE A 86 -5.27 -9.94 -4.24
N PHE A 87 -4.04 -10.44 -4.12
CA PHE A 87 -2.88 -9.79 -4.74
C PHE A 87 -2.69 -10.14 -6.21
N HIS A 88 -3.32 -11.22 -6.68
CA HIS A 88 -3.08 -11.76 -8.02
C HIS A 88 -3.24 -10.70 -9.10
N ASP A 89 -4.31 -9.91 -9.01
CA ASP A 89 -4.66 -8.93 -10.05
C ASP A 89 -3.77 -7.68 -9.98
N PHE A 90 -3.25 -7.33 -8.79
CA PHE A 90 -2.50 -6.08 -8.61
C PHE A 90 -1.00 -6.21 -8.86
N LYS A 91 -0.44 -7.42 -8.80
CA LYS A 91 1.00 -7.64 -8.95
C LYS A 91 1.49 -7.20 -10.32
N THR A 92 2.65 -6.55 -10.33
CA THR A 92 3.38 -6.22 -11.54
C THR A 92 4.74 -6.93 -11.51
N GLU A 93 5.60 -6.69 -12.49
CA GLU A 93 6.90 -7.37 -12.59
C GLU A 93 7.85 -6.92 -11.47
N THR A 94 8.03 -5.61 -11.30
CA THR A 94 8.94 -5.02 -10.31
C THR A 94 8.28 -3.92 -9.48
N THR A 95 7.40 -3.10 -10.07
CA THR A 95 6.81 -1.94 -9.38
C THR A 95 5.97 -2.30 -8.15
N PHE A 96 5.13 -3.34 -8.20
CA PHE A 96 4.39 -3.83 -7.05
C PHE A 96 4.51 -5.34 -6.89
N SER A 97 5.25 -5.76 -5.86
CA SER A 97 5.50 -7.17 -5.58
C SER A 97 4.99 -7.57 -4.19
N VAL A 98 4.63 -8.86 -4.06
CA VAL A 98 4.16 -9.42 -2.77
C VAL A 98 4.81 -10.76 -2.51
N LYS A 99 5.54 -10.84 -1.39
CA LYS A 99 6.19 -12.06 -0.89
C LYS A 99 5.38 -12.64 0.27
N GLN A 100 5.11 -13.94 0.19
CA GLN A 100 4.45 -14.67 1.26
C GLN A 100 5.47 -15.32 2.18
N THR A 101 5.35 -15.08 3.48
CA THR A 101 6.09 -15.83 4.51
C THR A 101 5.18 -16.80 5.25
N ARG A 102 5.72 -17.54 6.23
CA ARG A 102 4.91 -18.41 7.10
C ARG A 102 3.86 -17.62 7.89
N THR A 103 4.17 -16.41 8.31
CA THR A 103 3.40 -15.64 9.31
C THR A 103 2.87 -14.29 8.80
N HIS A 104 3.45 -13.73 7.74
CA HIS A 104 3.17 -12.38 7.24
C HIS A 104 3.22 -12.31 5.71
N TRP A 105 2.60 -11.26 5.17
CA TRP A 105 2.83 -10.73 3.83
C TRP A 105 3.88 -9.62 3.89
N GLN A 106 4.74 -9.55 2.88
CA GLN A 106 5.61 -8.40 2.61
C GLN A 106 5.16 -7.82 1.26
N LEU A 107 4.65 -6.59 1.30
CA LEU A 107 4.21 -5.85 0.13
C LEU A 107 5.28 -4.81 -0.16
N GLU A 108 5.74 -4.74 -1.40
CA GLU A 108 6.83 -3.87 -1.82
C GLU A 108 6.35 -3.05 -3.02
N TRP A 109 6.51 -1.74 -2.92
CA TRP A 109 6.32 -0.79 -4.01
C TRP A 109 7.69 -0.21 -4.35
N ALA A 110 8.08 -0.25 -5.61
CA ALA A 110 9.38 0.19 -6.06
C ALA A 110 9.25 1.06 -7.31
N LEU A 111 10.10 2.07 -7.39
CA LEU A 111 10.43 2.77 -8.63
C LEU A 111 11.94 2.64 -8.79
N GLU A 112 12.40 1.98 -9.85
CA GLU A 112 13.83 1.72 -10.05
C GLU A 112 14.54 2.90 -10.70
N GLU A 113 13.89 3.53 -11.69
CA GLU A 113 14.44 4.63 -12.49
C GLU A 113 13.38 5.73 -12.68
N SER A 114 13.83 6.96 -12.88
CA SER A 114 13.00 8.11 -13.26
C SER A 114 13.84 9.11 -14.06
N ASP A 115 13.18 9.88 -14.93
CA ASP A 115 13.77 11.02 -15.63
C ASP A 115 13.90 12.26 -14.71
N ASN A 116 13.34 12.22 -13.49
CA ASN A 116 13.40 13.30 -12.51
C ASN A 116 14.63 13.19 -11.60
N TYR A 117 15.82 13.38 -12.18
CA TYR A 117 17.11 13.25 -11.49
C TYR A 117 17.36 14.23 -10.33
N GLU A 118 16.52 15.27 -10.17
CA GLU A 118 16.66 16.25 -9.08
C GLU A 118 15.86 15.87 -7.82
N ARG A 119 14.91 14.92 -7.93
CA ARG A 119 13.92 14.61 -6.91
C ARG A 119 14.51 14.24 -5.56
N PHE A 120 15.51 13.36 -5.55
CA PHE A 120 16.24 12.95 -4.34
C PHE A 120 17.66 13.53 -4.30
N ALA A 121 17.94 14.54 -5.12
CA ALA A 121 19.19 15.29 -5.05
C ALA A 121 19.18 16.33 -3.93
N VAL A 122 17.99 16.83 -3.55
CA VAL A 122 17.79 17.82 -2.48
C VAL A 122 16.98 17.25 -1.31
N GLU A 123 15.98 16.39 -1.57
CA GLU A 123 15.28 15.65 -0.52
C GLU A 123 16.03 14.36 -0.20
N ASP A 124 16.65 14.31 0.98
CA ASP A 124 17.51 13.24 1.49
C ASP A 124 16.72 12.00 1.98
N GLY A 125 15.52 11.77 1.45
CA GLY A 125 14.66 10.67 1.86
C GLY A 125 13.95 10.87 3.20
N GLN A 126 14.38 11.82 4.05
CA GLN A 126 13.78 12.05 5.36
C GLN A 126 12.30 12.47 5.25
N GLY A 127 11.47 11.93 6.15
CA GLY A 127 10.05 12.25 6.23
C GLY A 127 9.13 11.41 5.34
N TRP A 128 9.66 10.65 4.36
CA TRP A 128 8.85 9.71 3.57
C TRP A 128 8.19 8.64 4.43
N MET A 129 8.90 8.09 5.43
CA MET A 129 8.31 7.10 6.32
C MET A 129 7.09 7.63 7.07
N GLY A 130 7.13 8.87 7.57
CA GLY A 130 5.99 9.48 8.25
C GLY A 130 4.76 9.65 7.34
N ARG A 131 5.00 9.92 6.05
CA ARG A 131 3.95 10.04 5.02
C ARG A 131 3.37 8.68 4.59
N LEU A 132 4.20 7.64 4.51
CA LEU A 132 3.86 6.35 3.93
C LEU A 132 3.44 5.29 4.96
N ALA A 133 3.97 5.32 6.18
CA ALA A 133 3.63 4.37 7.24
C ALA A 133 2.10 4.23 7.51
N PRO A 134 1.27 5.30 7.41
CA PRO A 134 -0.18 5.18 7.60
C PRO A 134 -0.87 4.22 6.61
N LEU A 135 -0.30 3.97 5.43
CA LEU A 135 -0.82 3.00 4.45
C LEU A 135 -0.98 1.59 5.05
N ARG A 136 -0.13 1.24 6.03
CA ARG A 136 -0.24 -0.03 6.74
C ARG A 136 -1.57 -0.15 7.48
N ASP A 137 -1.99 0.89 8.19
CA ASP A 137 -3.28 0.90 8.91
C ASP A 137 -4.46 0.82 7.93
N GLU A 138 -4.38 1.55 6.82
CA GLU A 138 -5.39 1.50 5.76
C GLU A 138 -5.55 0.09 5.18
N LEU A 139 -4.44 -0.59 4.88
CA LEU A 139 -4.43 -1.99 4.42
C LEU A 139 -4.99 -2.94 5.49
N LEU A 140 -4.65 -2.73 6.77
CA LEU A 140 -5.22 -3.52 7.88
C LEU A 140 -6.74 -3.33 8.00
N ARG A 141 -7.28 -2.19 7.60
CA ARG A 141 -8.73 -1.91 7.50
C ARG A 141 -9.36 -2.40 6.19
N GLY A 142 -8.59 -3.02 5.30
CA GLY A 142 -9.06 -3.55 4.02
C GLY A 142 -9.23 -2.48 2.94
N ASP A 143 -8.56 -1.34 3.06
CA ASP A 143 -8.43 -0.40 1.96
C ASP A 143 -7.44 -0.96 0.92
N LEU A 144 -7.92 -1.23 -0.29
CA LEU A 144 -7.11 -1.82 -1.36
C LEU A 144 -6.53 -0.77 -2.31
N ARG A 145 -6.85 0.52 -2.12
CA ARG A 145 -6.32 1.61 -2.97
C ARG A 145 -4.80 1.61 -3.05
N PRO A 146 -4.02 1.34 -1.98
CA PRO A 146 -2.56 1.24 -2.10
C PRO A 146 -2.08 0.13 -3.05
N LEU A 147 -2.80 -1.00 -3.15
CA LEU A 147 -2.47 -2.07 -4.10
C LEU A 147 -2.74 -1.61 -5.54
N TYR A 148 -3.86 -0.93 -5.75
CA TYR A 148 -4.24 -0.40 -7.06
C TYR A 148 -3.28 0.71 -7.53
N LEU A 149 -2.81 1.56 -6.61
CA LEU A 149 -1.77 2.56 -6.92
C LEU A 149 -0.45 1.91 -7.34
N GLY A 150 -0.07 0.78 -6.72
CA GLY A 150 1.09 0.00 -7.17
C GLY A 150 0.90 -0.60 -8.56
N TRP A 151 -0.31 -1.08 -8.86
CA TRP A 151 -0.64 -1.55 -10.21
C TRP A 151 -0.58 -0.43 -11.26
N LEU A 152 -1.14 0.75 -10.97
CA LEU A 152 -1.06 1.93 -11.85
C LEU A 152 0.37 2.40 -12.07
N ALA A 153 1.21 2.34 -11.05
CA ALA A 153 2.63 2.63 -11.17
C ALA A 153 3.29 1.65 -12.17
N GLY A 154 2.98 0.35 -12.10
CA GLY A 154 3.50 -0.62 -13.08
C GLY A 154 2.92 -0.45 -14.49
N VAL A 155 1.69 0.05 -14.65
CA VAL A 155 1.19 0.51 -15.96
C VAL A 155 2.05 1.66 -16.49
N SER A 156 2.37 2.64 -15.64
CA SER A 156 3.21 3.79 -16.00
C SER A 156 4.63 3.35 -16.39
N ALA A 157 5.16 2.33 -15.71
CA ALA A 157 6.45 1.72 -16.00
C ALA A 157 6.45 0.78 -17.22
N GLY A 158 5.29 0.53 -17.85
CA GLY A 158 5.17 -0.37 -18.99
C GLY A 158 5.27 -1.87 -18.66
N GLU A 159 5.14 -2.24 -17.37
CA GLU A 159 5.17 -3.64 -16.92
C GLU A 159 3.84 -4.38 -17.17
N VAL A 160 2.78 -3.63 -17.40
CA VAL A 160 1.43 -4.17 -17.63
C VAL A 160 1.11 -4.12 -19.12
N ASN A 161 0.87 -5.29 -19.70
CA ASN A 161 0.46 -5.40 -21.10
C ASN A 161 -0.89 -4.68 -21.33
N GLU A 162 -1.03 -3.95 -22.44
CA GLU A 162 -2.29 -3.27 -22.84
C GLU A 162 -3.50 -4.23 -22.93
N GLU A 163 -3.26 -5.52 -23.20
CA GLU A 163 -4.30 -6.56 -23.23
C GLU A 163 -4.62 -7.14 -21.84
N ALA A 164 -3.85 -6.80 -20.81
CA ALA A 164 -4.10 -7.26 -19.45
C ALA A 164 -5.41 -6.67 -18.92
N ALA A 165 -6.19 -7.50 -18.23
CA ALA A 165 -7.41 -7.03 -17.60
C ALA A 165 -7.07 -6.11 -16.42
N GLU A 166 -7.64 -4.89 -16.45
CA GLU A 166 -7.56 -3.97 -15.32
C GLU A 166 -8.16 -4.61 -14.06
N PRO A 167 -7.47 -4.57 -12.91
CA PRO A 167 -8.03 -4.97 -11.63
C PRO A 167 -9.22 -4.10 -11.29
N GLN A 168 -10.30 -4.67 -10.76
CA GLN A 168 -11.47 -3.88 -10.40
C GLN A 168 -11.09 -2.69 -9.49
N PRO A 169 -11.34 -1.45 -9.92
CA PRO A 169 -10.95 -0.27 -9.16
C PRO A 169 -11.58 -0.28 -7.75
N PRO A 170 -10.78 -0.13 -6.68
CA PRO A 170 -11.33 0.07 -5.34
C PRO A 170 -12.10 1.39 -5.25
N LEU A 171 -13.14 1.45 -4.43
CA LEU A 171 -13.89 2.68 -4.24
C LEU A 171 -13.06 3.77 -3.54
N GLY A 172 -13.30 5.02 -3.92
CA GLY A 172 -12.70 6.21 -3.33
C GLY A 172 -11.38 6.65 -3.98
N LEU A 173 -11.12 6.26 -5.24
CA LEU A 173 -9.94 6.69 -6.00
C LEU A 173 -9.97 8.19 -6.33
N SER A 174 -11.15 8.80 -6.46
CA SER A 174 -11.34 10.25 -6.59
C SER A 174 -10.97 11.03 -5.31
N ARG A 175 -10.84 10.34 -4.17
CA ARG A 175 -10.63 10.92 -2.83
C ARG A 175 -9.55 10.17 -2.07
N LEU A 176 -8.35 10.17 -2.64
CA LEU A 176 -7.16 9.59 -2.01
C LEU A 176 -6.86 10.26 -0.66
N THR A 177 -6.45 9.45 0.32
CA THR A 177 -5.94 9.95 1.60
C THR A 177 -4.60 10.66 1.41
N ALA A 178 -4.12 11.38 2.43
CA ALA A 178 -2.79 12.01 2.36
C ALA A 178 -1.66 10.98 2.13
N ALA A 179 -1.75 9.81 2.76
CA ALA A 179 -0.78 8.73 2.61
C ALA A 179 -0.84 8.09 1.22
N GLN A 180 -2.03 7.91 0.66
CA GLN A 180 -2.22 7.40 -0.71
C GLN A 180 -1.71 8.39 -1.77
N ARG A 181 -1.96 9.69 -1.60
CA ARG A 181 -1.35 10.71 -2.45
C ARG A 181 0.17 10.70 -2.34
N SER A 182 0.70 10.52 -1.14
CA SER A 182 2.14 10.39 -0.92
C SER A 182 2.69 9.14 -1.61
N LEU A 183 1.97 8.02 -1.63
CA LEU A 183 2.38 6.83 -2.38
C LEU A 183 2.40 7.07 -3.89
N ALA A 184 1.36 7.73 -4.41
CA ALA A 184 1.28 8.08 -5.82
C ALA A 184 2.42 9.02 -6.24
N GLU A 185 2.73 10.01 -5.40
CA GLU A 185 3.90 10.87 -5.55
C GLU A 185 5.20 10.06 -5.45
N PHE A 186 5.30 9.16 -4.47
CA PHE A 186 6.48 8.31 -4.24
C PHE A 186 6.83 7.49 -5.49
N LEU A 187 5.83 6.91 -6.16
CA LEU A 187 6.00 6.05 -7.34
C LEU A 187 5.87 6.76 -8.68
N GLU A 188 5.68 8.09 -8.69
CA GLU A 188 5.45 8.88 -9.92
C GLU A 188 4.29 8.36 -10.77
N VAL A 189 3.19 7.97 -10.11
CA VAL A 189 2.00 7.53 -10.82
C VAL A 189 1.45 8.67 -11.67
N ASP A 190 1.22 8.40 -12.95
CA ASP A 190 0.69 9.38 -13.91
C ASP A 190 -0.64 10.00 -13.40
N VAL A 191 -0.68 11.33 -13.37
CA VAL A 191 -1.85 12.10 -12.93
C VAL A 191 -3.09 11.84 -13.77
N ASP A 192 -2.93 11.63 -15.08
CA ASP A 192 -4.03 11.34 -15.98
C ASP A 192 -4.58 9.93 -15.74
N LEU A 193 -3.71 8.96 -15.42
CA LEU A 193 -4.15 7.62 -15.00
C LEU A 193 -4.90 7.67 -13.67
N LEU A 194 -4.41 8.43 -12.68
CA LEU A 194 -5.10 8.62 -11.41
C LEU A 194 -6.47 9.29 -11.60
N ALA A 195 -6.54 10.32 -12.45
CA ALA A 195 -7.79 11.00 -12.77
C ALA A 195 -8.78 10.06 -13.46
N ALA A 196 -8.32 9.27 -14.44
CA ALA A 196 -9.14 8.28 -15.15
C ALA A 196 -9.67 7.20 -14.20
N ALA A 197 -8.83 6.67 -13.32
CA ALA A 197 -9.23 5.70 -12.32
C ALA A 197 -10.27 6.27 -11.34
N GLY A 198 -10.16 7.57 -11.01
CA GLY A 198 -11.13 8.29 -10.20
C GLY A 198 -12.51 8.43 -10.86
N LEU A 199 -12.64 8.32 -12.18
CA LEU A 199 -13.94 8.35 -12.89
C LEU A 199 -14.78 7.10 -12.67
N ALA A 200 -14.15 6.00 -12.23
CA ALA A 200 -14.86 4.77 -11.85
C ALA A 200 -15.58 4.89 -10.51
N ASP A 201 -15.23 5.90 -9.68
CA ASP A 201 -15.98 6.19 -8.49
C ASP A 201 -17.38 6.70 -8.85
N PRO A 202 -18.42 6.33 -8.07
CA PRO A 202 -19.71 6.99 -8.19
C PRO A 202 -19.50 8.51 -8.01
N PRO A 203 -20.14 9.35 -8.84
CA PRO A 203 -19.93 10.79 -8.82
C PRO A 203 -20.13 11.41 -7.43
N GLY A 204 -19.49 12.56 -7.25
CA GLY A 204 -19.12 13.12 -5.96
C GLY A 204 -20.23 13.18 -4.91
N SER A 205 -19.83 12.93 -3.66
CA SER A 205 -20.65 13.09 -2.47
C SER A 205 -21.33 14.46 -2.37
N ARG A 206 -22.58 14.50 -2.81
CA ARG A 206 -23.72 15.16 -2.16
C ARG A 206 -24.93 14.23 -2.32
N HIS A 207 -24.97 13.13 -1.55
CA HIS A 207 -26.08 12.16 -1.61
C HIS A 207 -26.42 11.71 -3.03
N ASP A 208 -25.47 11.06 -3.71
CA ASP A 208 -25.78 10.36 -4.94
C ASP A 208 -26.58 9.10 -4.57
N SER A 209 -27.89 9.20 -4.81
CA SER A 209 -28.88 8.27 -4.28
C SER A 209 -28.67 6.84 -4.77
N GLU A 210 -28.01 6.61 -5.92
CA GLU A 210 -27.81 5.27 -6.46
C GLU A 210 -26.68 4.49 -5.77
N GLY A 211 -25.54 5.13 -5.46
CA GLY A 211 -24.43 4.47 -4.73
C GLY A 211 -24.79 4.21 -3.27
N ASP A 212 -25.51 5.15 -2.65
CA ASP A 212 -26.09 4.97 -1.33
C ASP A 212 -27.16 3.85 -1.36
N VAL A 213 -28.00 3.77 -2.41
CA VAL A 213 -28.99 2.68 -2.57
C VAL A 213 -28.36 1.32 -2.82
N GLU A 214 -27.28 1.22 -3.61
CA GLU A 214 -26.56 -0.04 -3.81
C GLU A 214 -25.97 -0.53 -2.48
N LEU A 215 -25.26 0.35 -1.77
CA LEU A 215 -24.67 0.03 -0.48
C LEU A 215 -25.74 -0.32 0.56
N ASP A 216 -26.82 0.46 0.64
CA ASP A 216 -27.94 0.20 1.55
C ASP A 216 -28.63 -1.13 1.21
N SER A 217 -28.82 -1.44 -0.07
CA SER A 217 -29.40 -2.72 -0.50
C SER A 217 -28.51 -3.90 -0.12
N TRP A 218 -27.18 -3.76 -0.27
CA TRP A 218 -26.22 -4.77 0.12
C TRP A 218 -26.20 -4.96 1.64
N ILE A 219 -26.15 -3.86 2.40
CA ILE A 219 -26.20 -3.88 3.87
C ILE A 219 -27.52 -4.51 4.32
N ALA A 220 -28.66 -4.16 3.72
CA ALA A 220 -29.96 -4.72 4.05
C ALA A 220 -29.99 -6.24 3.83
N ALA A 221 -29.41 -6.71 2.72
CA ALA A 221 -29.33 -8.13 2.35
C ALA A 221 -28.34 -8.95 3.20
N LEU A 222 -27.48 -8.33 4.02
CA LEU A 222 -26.58 -9.08 4.91
C LEU A 222 -27.37 -9.88 5.97
N PRO A 223 -27.03 -11.16 6.20
CA PRO A 223 -27.61 -11.95 7.29
C PRO A 223 -27.48 -11.26 8.65
N VAL A 224 -28.51 -11.35 9.49
CA VAL A 224 -28.51 -10.74 10.83
C VAL A 224 -27.33 -11.24 11.68
N ALA A 225 -26.99 -12.53 11.58
CA ALA A 225 -25.83 -13.10 12.26
C ALA A 225 -24.51 -12.42 11.84
N ASP A 226 -24.36 -12.07 10.56
CA ASP A 226 -23.17 -11.37 10.07
C ASP A 226 -23.11 -9.93 10.58
N LYS A 227 -24.25 -9.22 10.58
CA LYS A 227 -24.37 -7.88 11.16
C LYS A 227 -23.97 -7.89 12.64
N ASN A 228 -24.54 -8.81 13.41
CA ASN A 228 -24.25 -8.96 14.84
C ASN A 228 -22.78 -9.31 15.10
N ALA A 229 -22.18 -10.18 14.28
CA ALA A 229 -20.77 -10.52 14.39
C ALA A 229 -19.87 -9.29 14.17
N VAL A 230 -20.18 -8.43 13.19
CA VAL A 230 -19.42 -7.20 12.94
C VAL A 230 -19.62 -6.18 14.07
N LEU A 231 -20.84 -6.01 14.58
CA LEU A 231 -21.10 -5.15 15.74
C LEU A 231 -20.35 -5.64 16.98
N GLY A 232 -20.27 -6.95 17.20
CA GLY A 232 -19.46 -7.55 18.27
C GLY A 232 -17.97 -7.26 18.12
N LEU A 233 -17.42 -7.32 16.91
CA LEU A 233 -16.02 -6.93 16.65
C LEU A 233 -15.78 -5.45 17.00
N LEU A 234 -16.69 -4.55 16.62
CA LEU A 234 -16.58 -3.11 16.95
C LEU A 234 -16.59 -2.88 18.46
N LEU A 235 -17.54 -3.48 19.18
CA LEU A 235 -17.68 -3.32 20.64
C LEU A 235 -16.53 -3.95 21.44
N THR A 236 -15.79 -4.89 20.85
CA THR A 236 -14.64 -5.55 21.49
C THR A 236 -13.29 -4.96 21.06
N GLY A 237 -13.28 -3.81 20.38
CA GLY A 237 -12.06 -3.10 19.99
C GLY A 237 -11.38 -3.61 18.69
N HIS A 238 -12.04 -4.49 17.94
CA HIS A 238 -11.52 -5.07 16.69
C HIS A 238 -12.02 -4.31 15.45
N ALA A 239 -12.00 -2.96 15.50
CA ALA A 239 -12.57 -2.12 14.44
C ALA A 239 -11.92 -2.33 13.07
N GLN A 240 -10.58 -2.43 13.00
CA GLN A 240 -9.87 -2.72 11.76
C GLN A 240 -10.33 -4.04 11.12
N GLN A 241 -10.55 -5.08 11.94
CA GLN A 241 -11.03 -6.38 11.45
C GLN A 241 -12.48 -6.30 10.97
N ALA A 242 -13.33 -5.56 11.68
CA ALA A 242 -14.72 -5.30 11.29
C ALA A 242 -14.79 -4.61 9.92
N GLU A 243 -14.07 -3.48 9.77
CA GLU A 243 -13.97 -2.72 8.52
C GLU A 243 -13.45 -3.59 7.38
N ARG A 244 -12.33 -4.29 7.60
CA ARG A 244 -11.72 -5.16 6.59
C ARG A 244 -12.69 -6.24 6.12
N LYS A 245 -13.39 -6.90 7.06
CA LYS A 245 -14.35 -7.97 6.73
C LYS A 245 -15.48 -7.43 5.85
N LEU A 246 -16.02 -6.25 6.16
CA LEU A 246 -17.08 -5.64 5.36
C LEU A 246 -16.59 -5.21 3.97
N LYS A 247 -15.47 -4.48 3.89
CA LYS A 247 -14.90 -4.01 2.61
C LYS A 247 -14.59 -5.17 1.67
N LEU A 248 -13.91 -6.21 2.16
CA LEU A 248 -13.59 -7.38 1.33
C LEU A 248 -14.82 -8.14 0.85
N ARG A 249 -15.87 -8.24 1.70
CA ARG A 249 -17.12 -8.90 1.31
C ARG A 249 -17.91 -8.07 0.29
N TYR A 250 -17.90 -6.74 0.44
CA TYR A 250 -18.53 -5.83 -0.50
C TYR A 250 -17.87 -5.91 -1.87
N LEU A 251 -16.53 -5.82 -1.92
CA LEU A 251 -15.77 -6.00 -3.16
C LEU A 251 -16.03 -7.36 -3.81
N ALA A 252 -16.05 -8.45 -3.03
CA ALA A 252 -16.35 -9.78 -3.55
C ALA A 252 -17.79 -9.92 -4.06
N TRP A 253 -18.73 -9.13 -3.55
CA TRP A 253 -20.10 -9.05 -4.04
C TRP A 253 -20.18 -8.23 -5.33
N GLN A 254 -19.48 -7.10 -5.41
CA GLN A 254 -19.38 -6.30 -6.64
C GLN A 254 -18.76 -7.09 -7.80
N ARG A 255 -17.73 -7.92 -7.53
CA ARG A 255 -17.14 -8.84 -8.53
C ARG A 255 -18.13 -9.83 -9.14
N LYS A 256 -19.24 -10.12 -8.45
CA LYS A 256 -20.28 -11.05 -8.91
C LYS A 256 -21.44 -10.34 -9.61
N GLN A 257 -21.50 -9.02 -9.52
CA GLN A 257 -22.50 -8.23 -10.23
C GLN A 257 -22.16 -8.19 -11.73
N PRO A 258 -23.15 -8.27 -12.62
CA PRO A 258 -22.91 -8.03 -14.04
C PRO A 258 -22.39 -6.59 -14.24
N PRO A 259 -21.51 -6.35 -15.22
CA PRO A 259 -21.05 -5.01 -15.51
C PRO A 259 -22.24 -4.12 -15.84
N VAL A 260 -22.36 -2.97 -15.16
CA VAL A 260 -23.35 -1.96 -15.50
C VAL A 260 -23.06 -1.52 -16.94
N ALA A 261 -24.04 -1.71 -17.82
CA ALA A 261 -23.89 -1.36 -19.23
C ALA A 261 -23.53 0.13 -19.33
N LYS A 262 -22.35 0.45 -19.92
CA LYS A 262 -21.97 1.82 -20.23
C LYS A 262 -23.11 2.45 -21.04
N PRO A 263 -23.61 3.65 -20.68
CA PRO A 263 -24.62 4.31 -21.48
C PRO A 263 -24.03 4.54 -22.88
N SER A 264 -24.69 4.00 -23.90
CA SER A 264 -24.28 4.20 -25.29
C SER A 264 -24.29 5.70 -25.57
N MET A 265 -23.12 6.31 -25.79
CA MET A 265 -23.06 7.62 -26.43
C MET A 265 -23.62 7.45 -27.85
N ARG A 266 -24.91 7.72 -28.03
CA ARG A 266 -25.49 7.95 -29.34
C ARG A 266 -24.87 9.24 -29.88
N ARG A 267 -24.06 9.10 -30.94
CA ARG A 267 -23.71 10.20 -31.85
C ARG A 267 -24.95 10.75 -32.55
#